data_AF-A0A7S1LS18-F1
#
_entry.id   AF-A0A7S1LS18-F1
#
_cell.length_a   1.000
_cell.length_b   1.000
_cell.length_c   1.000
_cell.angle_alpha   90.00
_cell.angle_beta   90.00
_cell.angle_gamma   90.00
#
_symmetry.space_group_name_H-M   'P 1'
#
loop_
_entity.id
_entity.type
_entity.pdbx_description
1 polymer ?
#
loop_
_entity_poly.entity_id
_entity_poly.type
_entity_poly.pdbx_seq_one_letter_code
_entity_poly.pdbx_strand_id
1 'polypeptide(L)'
;TVSVLYWLRTLNRPTSITMSSNASPNTAEASRVDRVQLRMAELMERMKQDNPADPVNFLMQAMMSESFAMDVSSSVASPKYPKQLADRPLSIAVLGASGDLAKKKTFPALFTLFRNGHLPECTSIVGYARSKLSKEDLRERLTPYLPKDVDHSKFFDILTYVDGPYDDVAGFKKLDEHLRDREQELGFKCGCSADDGKPGANRVFYLALPPTAFVDTCKGIKGGAMPQGGWTRIVVEKPFGHDTDSSLKLAEDLQRLFKEEQLYRIDHYLGKEMVQNLTTLRFANHVFGALWNN
;
A
#
# COMPACT_ATOMS: atom_id res chain seq x y z
N THR A 1 0.32 11.48 3.30
CA THR A 1 0.96 10.37 4.03
C THR A 1 -0.03 9.25 4.29
N VAL A 2 -1.14 9.48 5.00
CA VAL A 2 -2.16 8.44 5.27
C VAL A 2 -2.77 7.82 4.00
N SER A 3 -3.00 8.61 2.94
CA SER A 3 -3.57 8.11 1.67
C SER A 3 -2.68 7.13 0.90
N VAL A 4 -1.36 7.40 0.86
CA VAL A 4 -0.38 6.52 0.21
C VAL A 4 -0.21 5.21 1.00
N LEU A 5 -0.24 5.32 2.34
CA LEU A 5 -0.26 4.17 3.25
C LEU A 5 -1.52 3.31 3.09
N TYR A 6 -2.68 3.93 3.00
CA TYR A 6 -3.95 3.24 2.79
C TYR A 6 -4.03 2.58 1.42
N TRP A 7 -3.55 3.27 0.39
CA TRP A 7 -3.48 2.74 -0.96
C TRP A 7 -2.55 1.53 -1.06
N LEU A 8 -1.36 1.59 -0.46
CA LEU A 8 -0.43 0.45 -0.45
C LEU A 8 -0.98 -0.77 0.32
N ARG A 9 -1.86 -0.56 1.32
CA ARG A 9 -2.62 -1.65 1.98
C ARG A 9 -3.74 -2.25 1.11
N THR A 10 -4.24 -1.52 0.11
CA THR A 10 -5.31 -1.97 -0.79
C THR A 10 -4.80 -2.53 -2.12
N LEU A 11 -3.47 -2.61 -2.31
CA LEU A 11 -2.77 -3.29 -3.41
C LEU A 11 -3.12 -4.77 -3.62
N ASN A 12 -4.08 -5.35 -2.91
CA ASN A 12 -4.51 -6.71 -3.22
C ASN A 12 -6.01 -6.91 -3.11
N ARG A 13 -6.78 -5.83 -2.96
CA ARG A 13 -8.23 -5.91 -2.97
C ARG A 13 -8.73 -5.73 -4.41
N PRO A 14 -9.45 -6.71 -4.99
CA PRO A 14 -10.21 -6.45 -6.21
C PRO A 14 -11.20 -5.31 -5.93
N THR A 15 -11.34 -4.39 -6.89
CA THR A 15 -12.25 -3.23 -6.80
C THR A 15 -13.73 -3.61 -6.94
N SER A 16 -14.04 -4.89 -7.19
CA SER A 16 -15.41 -5.40 -7.16
C SER A 16 -15.86 -5.65 -5.71
N ILE A 17 -16.68 -4.75 -5.18
CA ILE A 17 -17.66 -5.10 -4.15
C ILE A 17 -18.72 -5.96 -4.86
N THR A 18 -18.38 -7.22 -5.12
CA THR A 18 -19.36 -8.28 -5.34
C THR A 18 -19.37 -9.09 -4.06
N MET A 19 -20.45 -8.97 -3.29
CA MET A 19 -20.73 -9.86 -2.17
C MET A 19 -20.89 -11.29 -2.72
N SER A 20 -19.79 -12.02 -2.75
CA SER A 20 -19.79 -13.48 -2.86
C SER A 20 -19.71 -14.03 -1.44
N SER A 21 -20.86 -14.40 -0.88
CA SER A 21 -20.96 -15.25 0.29
C SER A 21 -20.30 -16.60 -0.02
N ASN A 22 -19.03 -16.74 0.36
CA ASN A 22 -18.30 -17.99 0.63
C ASN A 22 -16.81 -17.77 0.34
N ALA A 23 -16.13 -17.07 1.25
CA ALA A 23 -14.69 -17.20 1.41
C ALA A 23 -14.46 -17.75 2.81
N SER A 24 -14.04 -19.02 2.88
CA SER A 24 -13.68 -19.66 4.14
C SER A 24 -12.57 -18.83 4.82
N PRO A 25 -12.71 -18.49 6.12
CA PRO A 25 -11.74 -17.66 6.80
C PRO A 25 -10.38 -18.36 6.80
N ASN A 26 -9.35 -17.57 6.51
CA ASN A 26 -7.95 -17.98 6.52
C ASN A 26 -7.65 -18.70 7.84
N THR A 27 -7.11 -19.92 7.80
CA THR A 27 -6.98 -20.81 8.97
C THR A 27 -6.21 -20.20 10.16
N ALA A 28 -5.33 -19.23 9.88
CA ALA A 28 -4.64 -18.45 10.91
C ALA A 28 -5.53 -17.40 11.61
N GLU A 29 -6.46 -16.78 10.89
CA GLU A 29 -7.45 -15.83 11.44
C GLU A 29 -8.51 -16.57 12.26
N ALA A 30 -8.97 -17.73 11.77
CA ALA A 30 -9.84 -18.63 12.53
C ALA A 30 -9.17 -19.02 13.87
N SER A 31 -7.89 -19.42 13.85
CA SER A 31 -7.15 -19.76 15.08
C SER A 31 -6.95 -18.59 16.07
N ARG A 32 -7.03 -17.33 15.60
CA ARG A 32 -6.94 -16.14 16.45
C ARG A 32 -8.30 -15.82 17.07
N VAL A 33 -9.37 -15.92 16.28
CA VAL A 33 -10.75 -15.75 16.76
C VAL A 33 -11.09 -16.84 17.79
N ASP A 34 -10.72 -18.09 17.52
CA ASP A 34 -10.97 -19.21 18.43
C ASP A 34 -10.24 -19.04 19.78
N ARG A 35 -8.99 -18.55 19.76
CA ARG A 35 -8.23 -18.29 20.99
C ARG A 35 -8.77 -17.10 21.79
N VAL A 36 -9.22 -16.05 21.11
CA VAL A 36 -9.87 -14.91 21.78
C VAL A 36 -11.20 -15.36 22.38
N GLN A 37 -12.01 -16.15 21.66
CA GLN A 37 -13.28 -16.67 22.18
C GLN A 37 -13.09 -17.61 23.36
N LEU A 38 -12.12 -18.53 23.32
CA LEU A 38 -11.82 -19.45 24.41
C LEU A 38 -11.41 -18.70 25.69
N ARG A 39 -10.56 -17.66 25.55
CA ARG A 39 -10.08 -16.89 26.69
C ARG A 39 -11.12 -15.91 27.24
N MET A 40 -12.03 -15.41 26.38
CA MET A 40 -13.23 -14.69 26.83
C MET A 40 -14.17 -15.61 27.61
N ALA A 41 -14.31 -16.89 27.21
CA ALA A 41 -15.07 -17.87 27.97
C ALA A 41 -14.43 -18.15 29.35
N GLU A 42 -13.11 -18.29 29.42
CA GLU A 42 -12.37 -18.42 30.69
C GLU A 42 -12.53 -17.18 31.59
N LEU A 43 -12.48 -15.97 31.01
CA LEU A 43 -12.67 -14.72 31.75
C LEU A 43 -14.09 -14.60 32.31
N MET A 44 -15.09 -15.02 31.52
CA MET A 44 -16.49 -15.04 31.92
C MET A 44 -16.77 -16.07 33.00
N GLU A 45 -16.08 -17.22 32.98
CA GLU A 45 -16.16 -18.21 34.07
C GLU A 45 -15.49 -17.70 35.36
N ARG A 46 -14.34 -17.02 35.25
CA ARG A 46 -13.71 -16.35 36.40
C ARG A 46 -14.59 -15.26 36.99
N MET A 47 -15.29 -14.48 36.17
CA MET A 47 -16.28 -13.52 36.65
C MET A 47 -17.42 -14.16 37.44
N LYS A 48 -17.90 -15.33 37.00
CA LYS A 48 -18.95 -16.07 37.72
C LYS A 48 -18.45 -16.64 39.04
N GLN A 49 -17.19 -17.08 39.10
CA GLN A 49 -16.59 -17.65 40.31
C GLN A 49 -16.19 -16.58 41.33
N ASP A 50 -15.48 -15.53 40.90
CA ASP A 50 -14.92 -14.52 41.79
C ASP A 50 -15.95 -13.45 42.20
N ASN A 51 -17.07 -13.34 41.46
CA ASN A 51 -18.18 -12.39 41.64
C ASN A 51 -17.74 -11.00 42.16
N PRO A 52 -16.85 -10.30 41.43
CA PRO A 52 -16.27 -9.05 41.90
C PRO A 52 -17.32 -7.94 41.99
N ALA A 53 -17.20 -7.09 43.03
CA ALA A 53 -18.12 -5.97 43.25
C ALA A 53 -18.12 -4.92 42.12
N ASP A 54 -17.01 -4.82 41.38
CA ASP A 54 -16.92 -4.03 40.14
C ASP A 54 -16.47 -4.91 38.96
N PRO A 55 -17.45 -5.43 38.19
CA PRO A 55 -17.22 -6.26 37.02
C PRO A 55 -16.36 -5.61 35.93
N VAL A 56 -16.50 -4.29 35.75
CA VAL A 56 -15.91 -3.57 34.61
C VAL A 56 -14.43 -3.32 34.88
N ASN A 57 -14.08 -2.93 36.11
CA ASN A 57 -12.69 -2.72 36.49
C ASN A 57 -11.90 -4.03 36.55
N PHE A 58 -12.54 -5.12 36.97
CA PHE A 58 -11.97 -6.46 36.93
C PHE A 58 -11.62 -6.91 35.50
N LEU A 59 -12.54 -6.70 34.56
CA LEU A 59 -12.32 -6.97 33.13
C LEU A 59 -11.17 -6.13 32.56
N MET A 60 -11.15 -4.82 32.86
CA MET A 60 -10.09 -3.92 32.43
C MET A 60 -8.72 -4.36 32.94
N GLN A 61 -8.58 -4.69 34.23
CA GLN A 61 -7.31 -5.18 34.79
C GLN A 61 -6.88 -6.52 34.20
N ALA A 62 -7.80 -7.45 34.00
CA ALA A 62 -7.49 -8.76 33.43
C ALA A 62 -7.00 -8.62 31.96
N MET A 63 -7.63 -7.75 31.17
CA MET A 63 -7.22 -7.44 29.79
C MET A 63 -5.91 -6.65 29.71
N MET A 64 -5.56 -5.89 30.76
CA MET A 64 -4.34 -5.09 30.86
C MET A 64 -3.15 -5.87 31.46
N SER A 65 -3.35 -7.11 31.90
CA SER A 65 -2.31 -7.94 32.51
C SER A 65 -1.21 -8.37 31.52
N GLU A 66 0.05 -8.39 31.97
CA GLU A 66 1.23 -8.67 31.12
C GLU A 66 1.20 -10.06 30.47
N SER A 67 0.52 -11.04 31.10
CA SER A 67 0.33 -12.38 30.54
C SER A 67 -0.61 -12.40 29.33
N PHE A 68 -1.59 -11.49 29.28
CA PHE A 68 -2.46 -11.30 28.11
C PHE A 68 -1.73 -10.53 26.99
N ALA A 69 -0.87 -9.57 27.35
CA ALA A 69 -0.09 -8.78 26.38
C ALA A 69 1.08 -9.55 25.75
N MET A 70 1.80 -10.39 26.52
CA MET A 70 2.96 -11.15 26.02
C MET A 70 2.59 -12.25 25.02
N ASP A 71 1.50 -12.99 25.26
CA ASP A 71 1.04 -14.10 24.38
C ASP A 71 0.52 -13.63 23.01
N VAL A 72 0.17 -12.34 22.88
CA VAL A 72 -0.19 -11.70 21.60
C VAL A 72 1.08 -11.35 20.80
N SER A 73 2.23 -11.21 21.47
CA SER A 73 3.48 -10.72 20.88
C SER A 73 4.45 -11.82 20.43
N SER A 74 4.32 -13.06 20.93
CA SER A 74 5.33 -14.11 20.77
C SER A 74 5.30 -14.87 19.43
N SER A 75 4.44 -14.48 18.47
CA SER A 75 4.52 -15.01 17.11
C SER A 75 5.63 -14.31 16.34
N VAL A 76 6.62 -15.06 15.84
CA VAL A 76 7.54 -14.67 14.76
C VAL A 76 6.79 -13.75 13.80
N ALA A 77 7.22 -12.48 13.70
CA ALA A 77 6.45 -11.40 13.12
C ALA A 77 5.86 -11.82 11.76
N SER A 78 4.56 -12.13 11.75
CA SER A 78 3.89 -12.54 10.52
C SER A 78 3.95 -11.37 9.54
N PRO A 79 4.25 -11.62 8.24
CA PRO A 79 4.34 -10.55 7.26
C PRO A 79 3.05 -9.73 7.28
N LYS A 80 3.17 -8.40 7.47
CA LYS A 80 2.02 -7.48 7.57
C LYS A 80 1.48 -7.09 6.19
N TYR A 81 1.72 -7.93 5.19
CA TYR A 81 1.29 -7.80 3.81
C TYR A 81 0.70 -9.13 3.32
N PRO A 82 -0.21 -9.11 2.34
CA PRO A 82 -0.79 -10.32 1.77
C PRO A 82 0.30 -11.22 1.16
N LYS A 83 0.21 -12.54 1.37
CA LYS A 83 1.22 -13.48 0.85
C LYS A 83 1.39 -13.38 -0.67
N GLN A 84 0.32 -13.11 -1.42
CA GLN A 84 0.37 -12.99 -2.88
C GLN A 84 1.22 -11.80 -3.36
N LEU A 85 1.48 -10.82 -2.49
CA LEU A 85 2.37 -9.69 -2.80
C LEU A 85 3.84 -10.10 -2.74
N ALA A 86 4.16 -11.20 -2.06
CA ALA A 86 5.50 -11.77 -1.96
C ALA A 86 5.81 -12.79 -3.07
N ASP A 87 4.81 -13.22 -3.85
CA ASP A 87 5.01 -14.22 -4.92
C ASP A 87 5.91 -13.71 -6.06
N ARG A 88 6.09 -12.40 -6.18
CA ARG A 88 6.89 -11.73 -7.21
C ARG A 88 7.53 -10.44 -6.66
N PRO A 89 8.63 -9.96 -7.26
CA PRO A 89 9.19 -8.66 -6.95
C PRO A 89 8.17 -7.52 -7.09
N LEU A 90 8.25 -6.52 -6.20
CA LEU A 90 7.42 -5.32 -6.22
C LEU A 90 8.28 -4.11 -6.60
N SER A 91 8.01 -3.50 -7.74
CA SER A 91 8.65 -2.27 -8.16
C SER A 91 7.71 -1.08 -8.03
N ILE A 92 8.13 -0.06 -7.29
CA ILE A 92 7.40 1.19 -7.10
C ILE A 92 8.16 2.33 -7.78
N ALA A 93 7.69 2.75 -8.95
CA ALA A 93 8.21 3.90 -9.67
C ALA A 93 7.47 5.18 -9.23
N VAL A 94 8.20 6.16 -8.68
CA VAL A 94 7.68 7.47 -8.29
C VAL A 94 8.03 8.49 -9.37
N LEU A 95 7.06 8.84 -10.21
CA LEU A 95 7.22 9.78 -11.31
C LEU A 95 7.02 11.20 -10.80
N GLY A 96 7.91 12.12 -11.17
CA GLY A 96 8.00 13.42 -10.51
C GLY A 96 8.75 13.35 -9.18
N ALA A 97 9.70 12.41 -9.03
CA ALA A 97 10.45 12.21 -7.79
C ALA A 97 11.20 13.47 -7.29
N SER A 98 11.59 14.38 -8.19
CA SER A 98 12.21 15.66 -7.82
C SER A 98 11.23 16.72 -7.33
N GLY A 99 9.92 16.47 -7.43
CA GLY A 99 8.85 17.41 -7.09
C GLY A 99 8.53 17.51 -5.61
N ASP A 100 7.75 18.54 -5.27
CA ASP A 100 7.38 18.86 -3.89
C ASP A 100 6.49 17.80 -3.24
N LEU A 101 5.52 17.26 -3.98
CA LEU A 101 4.62 16.23 -3.48
C LEU A 101 5.39 14.95 -3.12
N ALA A 102 6.34 14.55 -3.98
CA ALA A 102 7.14 13.36 -3.78
C ALA A 102 7.95 13.43 -2.48
N LYS A 103 8.75 14.50 -2.29
CA LYS A 103 9.61 14.65 -1.11
C LYS A 103 8.83 14.90 0.19
N LYS A 104 7.71 15.65 0.14
CA LYS A 104 6.94 16.01 1.35
C LYS A 104 5.95 14.93 1.78
N LYS A 105 5.45 14.09 0.87
CA LYS A 105 4.35 13.15 1.16
C LYS A 105 4.60 11.72 0.71
N THR A 106 5.06 11.50 -0.54
CA THR A 106 5.16 10.16 -1.12
C THR A 106 6.31 9.36 -0.51
N PHE A 107 7.55 9.87 -0.56
CA PHE A 107 8.71 9.19 0.01
C PHE A 107 8.62 9.00 1.54
N PRO A 108 8.18 10.00 2.34
CA PRO A 108 7.95 9.78 3.77
C PRO A 108 6.90 8.71 4.07
N ALA A 109 5.86 8.58 3.23
CA ALA A 109 4.86 7.51 3.37
C ALA A 109 5.45 6.13 3.03
N LEU A 110 6.23 6.04 1.95
CA LEU A 110 6.95 4.81 1.57
C LEU A 110 7.94 4.38 2.65
N PHE A 111 8.69 5.32 3.21
CA PHE A 111 9.59 5.07 4.34
C PHE A 111 8.84 4.52 5.56
N THR A 112 7.69 5.11 5.89
CA THR A 112 6.85 4.63 7.00
C THR A 112 6.37 3.20 6.79
N LEU A 113 5.99 2.84 5.55
CA LEU A 113 5.58 1.48 5.21
C LEU A 113 6.72 0.48 5.26
N PHE A 114 7.88 0.88 4.72
CA PHE A 114 9.11 0.10 4.78
C PHE A 114 9.46 -0.22 6.23
N ARG A 115 9.57 0.82 7.08
CA ARG A 115 9.88 0.70 8.50
C ARG A 115 8.88 -0.17 9.25
N ASN A 116 7.60 -0.08 8.91
CA ASN A 116 6.55 -0.83 9.60
C ASN A 116 6.40 -2.29 9.11
N GLY A 117 7.19 -2.73 8.11
CA GLY A 117 7.15 -4.08 7.55
C GLY A 117 5.92 -4.34 6.67
N HIS A 118 5.36 -3.30 6.04
CA HIS A 118 4.21 -3.41 5.14
C HIS A 118 4.61 -3.55 3.66
N LEU A 119 5.90 -3.44 3.35
CA LEU A 119 6.44 -3.73 2.01
C LEU A 119 7.05 -5.14 2.01
N PRO A 120 6.85 -5.94 0.95
CA PRO A 120 7.59 -7.18 0.75
C PRO A 120 9.10 -6.96 0.78
N GLU A 121 9.87 -7.97 1.16
CA GLU A 121 11.34 -7.89 1.17
C GLU A 121 11.91 -7.67 -0.23
N CYS A 122 11.27 -8.23 -1.27
CA CYS A 122 11.63 -8.03 -2.68
C CYS A 122 11.10 -6.70 -3.27
N THR A 123 11.15 -5.59 -2.52
CA THR A 123 10.67 -4.29 -3.01
C THR A 123 11.81 -3.42 -3.54
N SER A 124 11.64 -2.88 -4.75
CA SER A 124 12.49 -1.81 -5.30
C SER A 124 11.70 -0.51 -5.43
N ILE A 125 12.29 0.61 -5.02
CA ILE A 125 11.70 1.94 -5.21
C ILE A 125 12.58 2.70 -6.22
N VAL A 126 11.96 3.25 -7.26
CA VAL A 126 12.66 3.98 -8.32
C VAL A 126 12.08 5.37 -8.47
N GLY A 127 12.86 6.40 -8.19
CA GLY A 127 12.50 7.77 -8.52
C GLY A 127 12.70 8.05 -10.00
N TYR A 128 11.74 8.72 -10.65
CA TYR A 128 11.84 9.11 -12.05
C TYR A 128 11.50 10.59 -12.23
N ALA A 129 12.38 11.38 -12.84
CA ALA A 129 12.08 12.74 -13.25
C ALA A 129 13.01 13.29 -14.33
N ARG A 130 12.65 14.44 -14.91
CA ARG A 130 13.49 15.16 -15.91
C ARG A 130 14.81 15.69 -15.35
N SER A 131 14.88 15.92 -14.04
CA SER A 131 16.07 16.45 -13.39
C SER A 131 17.19 15.41 -13.40
N LYS A 132 18.39 15.78 -13.81
CA LYS A 132 19.57 14.93 -13.65
C LYS A 132 20.01 14.98 -12.19
N LEU A 133 19.75 13.90 -11.46
CA LEU A 133 20.10 13.74 -10.04
C LEU A 133 20.83 12.40 -9.88
N SER A 134 21.84 12.37 -9.02
CA SER A 134 22.42 11.13 -8.54
C SER A 134 21.56 10.51 -7.43
N LYS A 135 21.87 9.26 -7.05
CA LYS A 135 21.24 8.59 -5.90
C LYS A 135 21.53 9.36 -4.61
N GLU A 136 22.73 9.92 -4.49
CA GLU A 136 23.22 10.71 -3.38
C GLU A 136 22.47 12.04 -3.28
N ASP A 137 22.29 12.74 -4.42
CA ASP A 137 21.50 13.97 -4.47
C ASP A 137 20.04 13.74 -4.03
N LEU A 138 19.45 12.61 -4.46
CA LEU A 138 18.09 12.25 -4.05
C LEU A 138 18.05 12.00 -2.54
N ARG A 139 19.03 11.29 -1.98
CA ARG A 139 19.15 11.03 -0.54
C ARG A 139 19.23 12.33 0.25
N GLU A 140 20.09 13.26 -0.14
CA GLU A 140 20.22 14.57 0.51
C GLU A 140 18.90 15.36 0.47
N ARG A 141 18.20 15.33 -0.66
CA ARG A 141 16.91 16.02 -0.82
C ARG A 141 15.79 15.41 0.03
N LEU A 142 15.81 14.10 0.27
CA LEU A 142 14.77 13.39 1.02
C LEU A 142 15.02 13.40 2.53
N THR A 143 16.28 13.36 2.97
CA THR A 143 16.68 13.28 4.38
C THR A 143 15.95 14.29 5.29
N PRO A 144 15.77 15.58 4.92
CA PRO A 144 15.08 16.57 5.76
C PRO A 144 13.58 16.28 6.00
N TYR A 145 12.95 15.50 5.11
CA TYR A 145 11.52 15.18 5.17
C TYR A 145 11.22 13.82 5.80
N LEU A 146 12.26 13.02 6.06
CA LEU A 146 12.16 11.74 6.75
C LEU A 146 12.26 11.94 8.28
N PRO A 147 11.63 11.07 9.08
CA PRO A 147 11.78 11.10 10.54
C PRO A 147 13.24 11.00 10.96
N LYS A 148 13.75 11.96 11.74
CA LYS A 148 15.18 12.08 12.08
C LYS A 148 15.69 11.00 13.04
N ASP A 149 14.80 10.41 13.81
CA ASP A 149 15.14 9.53 14.94
C ASP A 149 15.34 8.06 14.52
N VAL A 150 15.52 7.81 13.22
CA VAL A 150 15.50 6.47 12.63
C VAL A 150 16.63 6.33 11.62
N ASP A 151 17.25 5.15 11.56
CA ASP A 151 18.20 4.83 10.51
C ASP A 151 17.50 4.70 9.14
N HIS A 152 17.99 5.44 8.15
CA HIS A 152 17.46 5.45 6.78
C HIS A 152 18.30 4.59 5.82
N SER A 153 19.45 4.05 6.25
CA SER A 153 20.41 3.34 5.41
C SER A 153 19.74 2.28 4.51
N LYS A 154 19.02 1.34 5.14
CA LYS A 154 18.31 0.24 4.47
C LYS A 154 17.23 0.72 3.50
N PHE A 155 16.58 1.85 3.78
CA PHE A 155 15.59 2.42 2.88
C PHE A 155 16.25 3.02 1.64
N PHE A 156 17.40 3.68 1.81
CA PHE A 156 18.18 4.20 0.68
C PHE A 156 18.84 3.09 -0.15
N ASP A 157 19.04 1.89 0.40
CA ASP A 157 19.55 0.74 -0.37
C ASP A 157 18.54 0.26 -1.42
N ILE A 158 17.24 0.25 -1.09
CA ILE A 158 16.17 -0.13 -2.02
C ILE A 158 15.71 1.02 -2.93
N LEU A 159 16.18 2.25 -2.67
CA LEU A 159 15.83 3.45 -3.45
C LEU A 159 16.89 3.73 -4.51
N THR A 160 16.45 3.82 -5.75
CA THR A 160 17.28 4.21 -6.91
C THR A 160 16.62 5.35 -7.69
N TYR A 161 17.33 5.91 -8.66
CA TYR A 161 16.85 7.04 -9.46
C TYR A 161 17.20 6.87 -10.93
N VAL A 162 16.27 7.24 -11.81
CA VAL A 162 16.45 7.29 -13.26
C VAL A 162 15.96 8.63 -13.77
N ASP A 163 16.79 9.32 -14.55
CA ASP A 163 16.39 10.55 -15.23
C ASP A 163 15.80 10.27 -16.62
N GLY A 164 14.76 11.03 -16.99
CA GLY A 164 14.17 10.97 -18.32
C GLY A 164 12.94 11.88 -18.54
N PRO A 165 12.57 12.11 -19.81
CA PRO A 165 11.37 12.86 -20.22
C PRO A 165 10.06 12.10 -19.92
N TYR A 166 8.94 12.83 -19.77
CA TYR A 166 7.63 12.22 -19.49
C TYR A 166 6.79 11.96 -20.74
N ASP A 167 7.20 12.54 -21.87
CA ASP A 167 6.50 12.57 -23.15
C ASP A 167 7.16 11.68 -24.22
N ASP A 168 8.25 11.01 -23.89
CA ASP A 168 8.99 10.16 -24.83
C ASP A 168 9.11 8.71 -24.33
N VAL A 169 8.74 7.78 -25.21
CA VAL A 169 8.78 6.33 -24.95
C VAL A 169 10.21 5.85 -24.70
N ALA A 170 11.24 6.45 -25.31
CA ALA A 170 12.62 6.04 -25.05
C ALA A 170 13.02 6.27 -23.59
N GLY A 171 12.55 7.36 -22.97
CA GLY A 171 12.72 7.61 -21.54
C GLY A 171 12.10 6.51 -20.66
N PHE A 172 10.96 5.96 -21.05
CA PHE A 172 10.31 4.86 -20.34
C PHE A 172 10.96 3.50 -20.60
N LYS A 173 11.57 3.28 -21.77
CA LYS A 173 12.37 2.08 -22.03
C LYS A 173 13.61 2.02 -21.13
N LYS A 174 14.31 3.15 -20.95
CA LYS A 174 15.41 3.26 -19.98
C LYS A 174 14.94 2.96 -18.55
N LEU A 175 13.74 3.43 -18.18
CA LEU A 175 13.14 3.09 -16.89
C LEU A 175 12.82 1.60 -16.78
N ASP A 176 12.28 0.98 -17.84
CA ASP A 176 11.96 -0.45 -17.88
C ASP A 176 13.19 -1.33 -17.75
N GLU A 177 14.27 -1.01 -18.47
CA GLU A 177 15.56 -1.70 -18.37
C GLU A 177 16.05 -1.69 -16.91
N HIS A 178 16.09 -0.51 -16.28
CA HIS A 178 16.47 -0.39 -14.88
C HIS A 178 15.54 -1.16 -13.93
N LEU A 179 14.23 -1.11 -14.17
CA LEU A 179 13.25 -1.87 -13.37
C LEU A 179 13.50 -3.38 -13.50
N ARG A 180 13.74 -3.89 -14.71
CA ARG A 180 14.01 -5.31 -14.97
C ARG A 180 15.29 -5.77 -14.28
N ASP A 181 16.35 -4.98 -14.34
CA ASP A 181 17.61 -5.30 -13.67
C ASP A 181 17.42 -5.46 -12.16
N ARG A 182 16.66 -4.52 -11.55
CA ARG A 182 16.31 -4.59 -10.12
C ARG A 182 15.41 -5.77 -9.81
N GLU A 183 14.43 -6.06 -10.66
CA GLU A 183 13.49 -7.18 -10.50
C GLU A 183 14.21 -8.53 -10.57
N GLN A 184 15.19 -8.68 -11.47
CA GLN A 184 16.01 -9.89 -11.57
C GLN A 184 16.91 -10.07 -10.34
N GLU A 185 17.59 -9.00 -9.90
CA GLU A 185 18.43 -9.05 -8.70
C GLU A 185 17.62 -9.42 -7.45
N LEU A 186 16.43 -8.83 -7.30
CA LEU A 186 15.54 -9.10 -6.16
C LEU A 186 14.89 -10.48 -6.24
N GLY A 187 14.43 -10.89 -7.42
CA GLY A 187 13.82 -12.22 -7.64
C GLY A 187 14.78 -13.35 -7.27
N PHE A 188 16.08 -13.19 -7.58
CA PHE A 188 17.11 -14.12 -7.13
C PHE A 188 17.28 -14.13 -5.60
N LYS A 189 17.30 -12.95 -4.97
CA LYS A 189 17.50 -12.80 -3.52
C LYS A 189 16.39 -13.38 -2.67
N CYS A 190 15.14 -13.30 -3.12
CA CYS A 190 14.00 -13.72 -2.32
C CYS A 190 13.39 -15.07 -2.71
N GLY A 191 14.05 -15.82 -3.59
CA GLY A 191 13.58 -17.14 -4.01
C GLY A 191 12.31 -17.11 -4.86
N CYS A 192 11.83 -15.93 -5.23
CA CYS A 192 10.79 -15.71 -6.23
C CYS A 192 11.45 -15.77 -7.62
N SER A 193 12.13 -16.87 -7.92
CA SER A 193 12.88 -17.02 -9.17
C SER A 193 11.93 -17.14 -10.36
N ALA A 194 12.42 -16.76 -11.54
CA ALA A 194 11.73 -16.98 -12.81
C ALA A 194 11.45 -18.49 -13.09
N ASP A 195 12.15 -19.39 -12.36
CA ASP A 195 12.09 -20.84 -12.49
C ASP A 195 10.78 -21.47 -11.99
N ASP A 196 9.98 -20.75 -11.18
CA ASP A 196 8.61 -21.17 -10.81
C ASP A 196 7.60 -21.02 -11.98
N GLY A 197 8.08 -20.70 -13.19
CA GLY A 197 7.27 -20.55 -14.41
C GLY A 197 6.41 -19.28 -14.43
N LYS A 198 6.65 -18.33 -13.52
CA LYS A 198 5.90 -17.07 -13.39
C LYS A 198 6.77 -15.84 -13.70
N PRO A 199 7.20 -15.63 -14.96
CA PRO A 199 8.01 -14.46 -15.33
C PRO A 199 7.27 -13.15 -15.02
N GLY A 200 8.00 -12.13 -14.56
CA GLY A 200 7.50 -10.76 -14.37
C GLY A 200 7.47 -10.26 -12.92
N ALA A 201 6.96 -9.04 -12.75
CA ALA A 201 6.98 -8.30 -11.50
C ALA A 201 5.71 -7.47 -11.33
N ASN A 202 5.35 -7.21 -10.08
CA ASN A 202 4.27 -6.32 -9.75
C ASN A 202 4.78 -4.87 -9.83
N ARG A 203 4.16 -4.04 -10.66
CA ARG A 203 4.61 -2.65 -10.86
C ARG A 203 3.57 -1.64 -10.42
N VAL A 204 4.03 -0.66 -9.67
CA VAL A 204 3.28 0.51 -9.26
C VAL A 204 3.93 1.74 -9.88
N PHE A 205 3.15 2.54 -10.60
CA PHE A 205 3.57 3.85 -11.10
C PHE A 205 2.80 4.93 -10.33
N TYR A 206 3.50 5.65 -9.46
CA TYR A 206 2.94 6.76 -8.70
C TYR A 206 3.20 8.09 -9.42
N LEU A 207 2.14 8.70 -9.96
CA LEU A 207 2.25 9.95 -10.72
C LEU A 207 2.18 11.15 -9.76
N ALA A 208 3.33 11.54 -9.21
CA ALA A 208 3.49 12.80 -8.47
C ALA A 208 3.77 13.96 -9.44
N LEU A 209 2.94 14.07 -10.48
CA LEU A 209 3.08 14.99 -11.61
C LEU A 209 1.92 15.98 -11.68
N PRO A 210 2.07 17.13 -12.38
CA PRO A 210 0.93 17.97 -12.70
C PRO A 210 -0.05 17.25 -13.67
N PRO A 211 -1.35 17.59 -13.66
CA PRO A 211 -2.37 16.94 -14.49
C PRO A 211 -2.07 16.96 -15.98
N THR A 212 -1.41 18.02 -16.45
CA THR A 212 -1.02 18.20 -17.85
C THR A 212 -0.08 17.11 -18.36
N ALA A 213 0.67 16.46 -17.47
CA ALA A 213 1.62 15.41 -17.84
C ALA A 213 1.04 13.99 -17.70
N PHE A 214 -0.17 13.82 -17.15
CA PHE A 214 -0.72 12.48 -16.84
C PHE A 214 -0.91 11.61 -18.07
N VAL A 215 -1.57 12.13 -19.10
CA VAL A 215 -1.91 11.35 -20.30
C VAL A 215 -0.65 10.91 -21.03
N ASP A 216 0.30 11.82 -21.23
CA ASP A 216 1.54 11.50 -21.96
C ASP A 216 2.44 10.54 -21.16
N THR A 217 2.51 10.72 -19.85
CA THR A 217 3.18 9.77 -18.94
C THR A 217 2.55 8.38 -19.04
N CYS A 218 1.22 8.30 -19.01
CA CYS A 218 0.49 7.04 -19.13
C CYS A 218 0.72 6.35 -20.47
N LYS A 219 0.77 7.11 -21.58
CA LYS A 219 1.14 6.58 -22.91
C LYS A 219 2.57 6.05 -22.90
N GLY A 220 3.51 6.79 -22.32
CA GLY A 220 4.90 6.38 -22.17
C GLY A 220 5.06 5.09 -21.38
N ILE A 221 4.39 4.97 -20.23
CA ILE A 221 4.37 3.74 -19.43
C ILE A 221 3.83 2.58 -20.25
N LYS A 222 2.69 2.77 -20.93
CA LYS A 222 2.05 1.72 -21.73
C LYS A 222 2.94 1.23 -22.88
N GLY A 223 3.67 2.13 -23.52
CA GLY A 223 4.53 1.83 -24.66
C GLY A 223 5.94 1.36 -24.30
N GLY A 224 6.43 1.66 -23.09
CA GLY A 224 7.84 1.49 -22.74
C GLY A 224 8.15 0.77 -21.43
N ALA A 225 7.22 0.71 -20.46
CA ALA A 225 7.53 0.24 -19.09
C ALA A 225 6.53 -0.77 -18.52
N MET A 226 5.75 -1.44 -19.35
CA MET A 226 4.87 -2.53 -18.90
C MET A 226 5.70 -3.79 -18.56
N PRO A 227 5.42 -4.47 -17.43
CA PRO A 227 6.11 -5.71 -17.11
C PRO A 227 5.64 -6.85 -18.02
N GLN A 228 6.50 -7.85 -18.21
CA GLN A 228 6.14 -9.05 -19.01
C GLN A 228 5.12 -9.97 -18.31
N GLY A 229 4.93 -9.80 -17.00
CA GLY A 229 3.95 -10.52 -16.20
C GLY A 229 3.81 -9.87 -14.81
N GLY A 230 2.80 -10.27 -14.05
CA GLY A 230 2.39 -9.56 -12.83
C GLY A 230 1.34 -8.48 -13.14
N TRP A 231 0.87 -7.79 -12.10
CA TRP A 231 -0.09 -6.71 -12.27
C TRP A 231 0.62 -5.36 -12.39
N THR A 232 -0.04 -4.41 -13.03
CA THR A 232 0.40 -3.01 -13.11
C THR A 232 -0.68 -2.11 -12.55
N ARG A 233 -0.29 -1.15 -11.70
CA ARG A 233 -1.19 -0.15 -11.14
C ARG A 233 -0.63 1.25 -11.32
N ILE A 234 -1.52 2.16 -11.71
CA ILE A 234 -1.24 3.58 -11.90
C ILE A 234 -1.95 4.35 -10.80
N VAL A 235 -1.19 5.11 -10.02
CA VAL A 235 -1.71 5.98 -8.97
C VAL A 235 -1.68 7.40 -9.47
N VAL A 236 -2.86 8.03 -9.52
CA VAL A 236 -3.05 9.41 -9.96
C VAL A 236 -3.57 10.26 -8.82
N GLU A 237 -2.99 11.45 -8.68
CA GLU A 237 -3.36 12.44 -7.68
C GLU A 237 -4.31 13.48 -8.28
N LYS A 238 -5.11 14.09 -7.41
CA LYS A 238 -5.97 15.22 -7.79
C LYS A 238 -5.12 16.41 -8.29
N PRO A 239 -5.67 17.30 -9.14
CA PRO A 239 -7.07 17.35 -9.62
C PRO A 239 -7.37 16.43 -10.82
N PHE A 240 -8.62 15.94 -10.87
CA PHE A 240 -9.14 15.07 -11.94
C PHE A 240 -10.01 15.86 -12.94
N GLY A 241 -9.47 16.95 -13.47
CA GLY A 241 -10.25 17.96 -14.21
C GLY A 241 -10.70 19.13 -13.31
N HIS A 242 -11.20 20.19 -13.95
CA HIS A 242 -11.72 21.39 -13.28
C HIS A 242 -13.24 21.55 -13.44
N ASP A 243 -13.85 20.75 -14.30
CA ASP A 243 -15.29 20.67 -14.57
C ASP A 243 -15.65 19.26 -15.05
N THR A 244 -16.95 19.02 -15.26
CA THR A 244 -17.47 17.73 -15.72
C THR A 244 -16.83 17.28 -17.03
N ASP A 245 -16.71 18.18 -18.01
CA ASP A 245 -16.23 17.85 -19.35
C ASP A 245 -14.73 17.50 -19.35
N SER A 246 -13.91 18.29 -18.65
CA SER A 246 -12.48 18.01 -18.49
C SER A 246 -12.21 16.74 -17.69
N SER A 247 -13.06 16.43 -16.69
CA SER A 247 -12.97 15.21 -15.91
C SER A 247 -13.32 13.98 -16.75
N LEU A 248 -14.41 14.03 -17.52
CA LEU A 248 -14.81 12.98 -18.44
C LEU A 248 -13.74 12.72 -19.49
N LYS A 249 -13.20 13.79 -20.10
CA LYS A 249 -12.11 13.67 -21.08
C LYS A 249 -10.88 12.97 -20.49
N LEU A 250 -10.44 13.37 -19.30
CA LEU A 250 -9.32 12.72 -18.62
C LEU A 250 -9.63 11.24 -18.30
N ALA A 251 -10.84 10.93 -17.87
CA ALA A 251 -11.25 9.55 -17.60
C ALA A 251 -11.23 8.70 -18.86
N GLU A 252 -11.78 9.19 -19.98
CA GLU A 252 -11.77 8.51 -21.28
C GLU A 252 -10.34 8.24 -21.77
N ASP A 253 -9.47 9.25 -21.70
CA ASP A 253 -8.08 9.13 -22.15
C ASP A 253 -7.30 8.09 -21.32
N LEU A 254 -7.55 8.01 -20.01
CA LEU A 254 -6.93 7.02 -19.14
C LEU A 254 -7.51 5.60 -19.35
N GLN A 255 -8.82 5.48 -19.54
CA GLN A 255 -9.50 4.21 -19.78
C GLN A 255 -9.10 3.55 -21.11
N ARG A 256 -8.73 4.35 -22.11
CA ARG A 256 -8.16 3.84 -23.38
C ARG A 256 -6.81 3.14 -23.19
N LEU A 257 -6.06 3.48 -22.14
CA LEU A 257 -4.70 2.99 -21.90
C LEU A 257 -4.66 1.86 -20.86
N PHE A 258 -5.47 2.00 -19.79
CA PHE A 258 -5.48 1.11 -18.64
C PHE A 258 -6.90 0.72 -18.26
N LYS A 259 -7.06 -0.51 -17.77
CA LYS A 259 -8.34 -0.96 -17.22
C LYS A 259 -8.62 -0.25 -15.90
N GLU A 260 -9.88 -0.12 -15.53
CA GLU A 260 -10.30 0.56 -14.30
C GLU A 260 -9.69 -0.07 -13.03
N GLU A 261 -9.52 -1.40 -13.01
CA GLU A 261 -8.84 -2.13 -11.92
C GLU A 261 -7.35 -1.78 -11.74
N GLN A 262 -6.73 -1.17 -12.75
CA GLN A 262 -5.34 -0.73 -12.73
C GLN A 262 -5.22 0.74 -12.30
N LEU A 263 -6.30 1.51 -12.35
CA LEU A 263 -6.30 2.94 -12.10
C LEU A 263 -6.72 3.23 -10.65
N TYR A 264 -5.87 3.95 -9.92
CA TYR A 264 -6.12 4.33 -8.54
C TYR A 264 -6.08 5.84 -8.40
N ARG A 265 -7.27 6.43 -8.25
CA ARG A 265 -7.46 7.86 -8.05
C ARG A 265 -7.41 8.19 -6.56
N ILE A 266 -6.42 8.97 -6.15
CA ILE A 266 -6.22 9.29 -4.74
C ILE A 266 -7.15 10.44 -4.32
N ASP A 267 -8.00 10.13 -3.36
CA ASP A 267 -8.59 11.12 -2.46
C ASP A 267 -8.09 10.87 -1.03
N HIS A 268 -7.34 11.83 -0.51
CA HIS A 268 -6.76 11.76 0.82
C HIS A 268 -7.77 11.76 1.97
N TYR A 269 -9.03 12.18 1.75
CA TYR A 269 -10.07 12.06 2.76
C TYR A 269 -10.46 10.59 3.01
N LEU A 270 -10.48 9.76 1.96
CA LEU A 270 -10.81 8.33 2.08
C LEU A 270 -9.77 7.52 2.86
N GLY A 271 -8.55 8.06 3.00
CA GLY A 271 -7.51 7.47 3.83
C GLY A 271 -7.67 7.75 5.33
N LYS A 272 -8.54 8.67 5.75
CA LYS A 272 -8.68 9.05 7.16
C LYS A 272 -9.44 7.96 7.92
N GLU A 273 -8.91 7.58 9.08
CA GLU A 273 -9.47 6.51 9.94
C GLU A 273 -10.96 6.71 10.25
N MET A 274 -11.35 7.93 10.62
CA MET A 274 -12.75 8.27 10.89
C MET A 274 -13.68 8.04 9.69
N VAL A 275 -13.21 8.31 8.46
CA VAL A 275 -14.00 8.11 7.25
C VAL A 275 -14.17 6.62 6.96
N GLN A 276 -13.14 5.80 7.19
CA GLN A 276 -13.20 4.35 7.04
C GLN A 276 -14.13 3.71 8.07
N ASN A 277 -14.11 4.22 9.30
CA ASN A 277 -14.96 3.76 10.38
C ASN A 277 -16.44 4.04 10.13
N LEU A 278 -16.80 4.96 9.23
CA LEU A 278 -18.21 5.25 8.93
C LEU A 278 -18.96 4.01 8.43
N THR A 279 -18.34 3.20 7.57
CA THR A 279 -18.95 1.95 7.07
C THR A 279 -19.14 0.95 8.19
N THR A 280 -18.12 0.76 9.05
CA THR A 280 -18.22 -0.13 10.21
C THR A 280 -19.28 0.36 11.19
N LEU A 281 -19.31 1.66 11.51
CA LEU A 281 -20.30 2.26 12.40
C LEU A 281 -21.72 2.03 11.90
N ARG A 282 -21.96 2.24 10.61
CA ARG A 282 -23.29 2.08 10.01
C ARG A 282 -23.75 0.62 9.93
N PHE A 283 -22.88 -0.29 9.47
CA PHE A 283 -23.30 -1.64 9.09
C PHE A 283 -22.97 -2.72 10.13
N ALA A 284 -22.00 -2.50 11.02
CA ALA A 284 -21.68 -3.44 12.08
C ALA A 284 -22.50 -3.20 13.37
N ASN A 285 -23.31 -2.13 13.43
CA ASN A 285 -24.13 -1.80 14.59
C ASN A 285 -25.61 -1.80 14.22
N HIS A 286 -26.39 -2.69 14.81
CA HIS A 286 -27.84 -2.79 14.58
C HIS A 286 -28.59 -1.49 14.93
N VAL A 287 -28.18 -0.80 16.00
CA VAL A 287 -28.81 0.45 16.45
C VAL A 287 -28.67 1.54 15.39
N PHE A 288 -27.45 1.79 14.90
CA PHE A 288 -27.22 2.80 13.86
C PHE A 288 -27.83 2.39 12.52
N GLY A 289 -27.79 1.10 12.18
CA GLY A 289 -28.47 0.60 10.97
C GLY A 289 -29.98 0.86 10.98
N ALA A 290 -30.64 0.70 12.12
CA ALA A 290 -32.08 0.89 12.26
C ALA A 290 -32.53 2.37 12.25
N LEU A 291 -31.67 3.28 12.72
CA LEU A 291 -31.97 4.72 12.79
C LEU A 291 -31.56 5.50 11.53
N TRP A 292 -30.80 4.87 10.61
CA TRP A 292 -30.28 5.53 9.42
C TRP A 292 -31.22 5.39 8.21
N ASN A 293 -32.46 5.87 8.37
CA ASN A 293 -33.49 6.00 7.33
C ASN A 293 -34.27 7.32 7.52
N ASN A 294 -35.09 7.68 6.53
CA ASN A 294 -35.84 8.95 6.49
C ASN A 294 -37.06 8.97 7.42
#